data_AF-A0A355X592-F1
#
_entry.id   AF-A0A355X592-F1
#
_cell.length_a   1.000
_cell.length_b   1.000
_cell.length_c   1.000
_cell.angle_alpha   90.00
_cell.angle_beta   90.00
_cell.angle_gamma   90.00
#
_symmetry.space_group_name_H-M   'P 1'
#
loop_
_entity.id
_entity.type
_entity.pdbx_description
1 polymer ?
#
loop_
_entity_poly.entity_id
_entity_poly.type
_entity_poly.pdbx_seq_one_letter_code
_entity_poly.pdbx_strand_id
1 'polypeptide(L)' 'VRPMFLEAEILSTLDSLDATIFEINNATNKIETGKFTDRQWALDNRKLFNHGLSSTEHKVNLGE' A
#
# COMPACT_ATOMS: atom_id res chain seq x y z
N VAL A 1 8.72 -0.64 19.94
CA VAL A 1 9.58 0.30 20.70
C VAL A 1 9.22 1.69 20.25
N ARG A 2 8.90 2.63 21.15
CA ARG A 2 8.59 4.01 20.72
C ARG A 2 9.90 4.71 20.33
N PRO A 3 10.03 5.24 19.12
CA PRO A 3 11.26 5.89 18.68
C PRO A 3 11.51 7.17 19.49
N MET A 4 12.78 7.43 19.82
CA MET A 4 13.19 8.55 20.69
C MET A 4 13.69 9.77 19.90
N PHE A 5 13.82 9.65 18.57
CA PHE A 5 14.32 10.71 17.67
C PHE A 5 13.37 10.88 16.48
N LEU A 6 13.28 12.12 15.97
CA LEU A 6 12.36 12.49 14.90
C LEU A 6 12.53 11.64 13.64
N GLU A 7 13.77 11.39 13.22
CA GLU A 7 14.09 10.58 12.04
C GLU A 7 13.59 9.14 12.18
N ALA A 8 13.66 8.57 13.39
CA ALA A 8 13.19 7.22 13.67
C ALA A 8 11.65 7.13 13.72
N GLU A 9 10.95 8.19 14.13
CA GLU A 9 9.48 8.28 14.00
C GLU A 9 9.08 8.35 12.52
N ILE A 10 9.76 9.15 11.72
CA ILE A 10 9.53 9.22 10.27
C ILE A 10 9.80 7.85 9.62
N LEU A 11 10.90 7.19 9.97
CA LEU A 11 11.22 5.86 9.43
C LEU A 11 10.19 4.80 9.86
N SER A 12 9.75 4.82 11.12
CA SER A 12 8.74 3.87 11.61
C SER A 12 7.38 4.09 10.96
N THR A 13 7.00 5.34 10.69
CA THR A 13 5.76 5.66 9.98
C THR A 13 5.85 5.25 8.51
N LEU A 14 7.01 5.41 7.88
CA LEU A 14 7.28 4.93 6.53
C LEU A 14 7.20 3.39 6.43
N ASP A 15 7.75 2.67 7.39
CA ASP A 15 7.67 1.20 7.45
C ASP A 15 6.22 0.73 7.61
N SER A 16 5.46 1.39 8.48
CA SER A 16 4.03 1.12 8.65
C SER A 16 3.25 1.41 7.36
N LEU A 17 3.58 2.50 6.67
CA LEU A 17 2.99 2.85 5.39
C LEU A 17 3.28 1.77 4.34
N ASP A 18 4.52 1.31 4.22
CA ASP A 18 4.91 0.28 3.25
C ASP A 18 4.14 -1.02 3.46
N ALA A 19 4.02 -1.46 4.72
CA ALA A 19 3.21 -2.63 5.06
C ALA A 19 1.74 -2.47 4.63
N THR A 20 1.13 -1.31 4.89
CA THR A 20 -0.26 -1.05 4.46
C THR A 20 -0.42 -1.02 2.94
N ILE A 21 0.54 -0.45 2.22
CA ILE A 21 0.53 -0.40 0.76
C ILE A 21 0.65 -1.80 0.18
N PHE A 22 1.54 -2.63 0.73
CA PHE A 22 1.71 -4.02 0.31
C PHE A 22 0.41 -4.82 0.47
N GLU A 23 -0.28 -4.68 1.60
CA GLU A 23 -1.57 -5.34 1.82
C GLU A 23 -2.65 -4.87 0.85
N ILE A 24 -2.74 -3.56 0.59
CA ILE A 24 -3.69 -2.99 -0.38
C ILE A 24 -3.41 -3.55 -1.77
N ASN A 25 -2.14 -3.57 -2.20
CA ASN A 25 -1.73 -4.09 -3.49
C ASN A 25 -2.04 -5.58 -3.61
N ASN A 26 -1.73 -6.38 -2.59
CA ASN A 26 -2.03 -7.81 -2.57
C ASN A 26 -3.55 -8.09 -2.62
N ALA A 27 -4.35 -7.30 -1.89
CA ALA A 27 -5.80 -7.40 -1.94
C ALA A 27 -6.32 -7.04 -3.34
N THR A 28 -5.88 -5.91 -3.88
CA THR A 28 -6.33 -5.35 -5.17
C THR A 28 -5.92 -6.23 -6.36
N ASN A 29 -4.72 -6.82 -6.34
CA ASN A 29 -4.22 -7.73 -7.39
C ASN A 29 -5.07 -9.00 -7.58
N LYS A 30 -5.78 -9.43 -6.53
CA LYS A 30 -6.64 -10.63 -6.59
C LYS A 30 -8.00 -10.37 -7.23
N ILE A 31 -8.31 -9.12 -7.56
CA ILE A 31 -9.64 -8.70 -7.99
C ILE A 31 -9.56 -8.03 -9.35
N GLU A 32 -10.57 -8.31 -10.17
CA GLU A 32 -10.71 -7.69 -11.48
C GLU A 32 -10.95 -6.18 -11.38
N THR A 33 -10.51 -5.47 -12.42
CA THR A 33 -10.68 -4.02 -12.54
C THR A 33 -12.16 -3.65 -12.48
N GLY A 34 -12.50 -2.69 -11.63
CA GLY A 34 -13.88 -2.22 -11.40
C GLY A 34 -14.67 -2.99 -10.34
N LYS A 35 -14.08 -3.96 -9.62
CA LYS A 35 -14.72 -4.67 -8.50
C LYS A 35 -14.16 -4.24 -7.14
N PHE A 36 -14.97 -4.41 -6.11
CA PHE A 36 -14.56 -4.22 -4.72
C PHE A 36 -13.87 -5.46 -4.19
N THR A 37 -12.87 -5.28 -3.31
CA THR A 37 -12.34 -6.37 -2.50
C THR A 37 -13.40 -6.91 -1.57
N ASP A 38 -13.23 -8.18 -1.21
CA ASP A 38 -13.80 -8.69 0.01
C ASP A 38 -13.34 -7.85 1.21
N ARG A 39 -14.10 -7.94 2.30
CA ARG A 39 -13.79 -7.23 3.54
C ARG A 39 -12.37 -7.58 3.97
N GLN A 40 -11.46 -6.61 3.93
CA GLN A 40 -10.07 -6.81 4.35
C GLN A 40 -9.98 -6.54 5.85
N TRP A 41 -9.79 -7.59 6.64
CA TRP A 41 -9.77 -7.48 8.11
C TRP A 41 -8.50 -6.78 8.59
N ALA A 42 -7.39 -6.96 7.87
CA ALA A 42 -6.10 -6.33 8.15
C ALA A 42 -6.11 -4.81 7.89
N LEU A 43 -7.00 -4.34 7.01
CA LEU A 43 -7.16 -2.93 6.63
C LEU A 43 -8.42 -2.32 7.26
N ASP A 44 -8.52 -2.42 8.59
CA ASP A 44 -9.63 -1.83 9.36
C ASP A 44 -11.03 -2.26 8.87
N ASN A 45 -11.16 -3.49 8.37
CA ASN A 45 -12.43 -4.01 7.85
C ASN A 45 -13.01 -3.22 6.65
N ARG A 46 -12.18 -2.51 5.89
CA ARG A 46 -12.65 -1.76 4.72
C ARG A 46 -12.75 -2.63 3.48
N LYS A 47 -13.63 -2.22 2.56
CA LYS A 47 -13.66 -2.72 1.18
C LYS A 47 -12.88 -1.74 0.32
N LEU A 48 -11.83 -2.20 -0.33
CA LEU A 48 -11.05 -1.38 -1.26
C LEU A 48 -11.65 -1.52 -2.65
N PHE A 49 -11.68 -0.43 -3.40
CA PHE A 49 -12.14 -0.44 -4.78
C PHE A 49 -10.95 -0.57 -5.72
N ASN A 50 -10.92 -1.63 -6.53
CA ASN A 50 -9.93 -1.72 -7.60
C ASN A 50 -10.38 -0.83 -8.76
N HIS A 51 -9.91 0.41 -8.82
CA HIS A 51 -10.28 1.32 -9.89
C HIS A 51 -9.56 1.06 -11.23
N GLY A 52 -8.71 0.03 -11.31
CA GLY A 52 -8.07 -0.38 -12.56
C GLY A 52 -7.05 0.61 -13.10
N LEU A 53 -6.46 1.45 -12.24
CA LEU A 53 -5.25 2.19 -12.58
C LEU A 53 -4.18 1.14 -12.89
N SER A 54 -4.01 0.90 -14.19
CA SER A 54 -2.96 0.09 -14.76
C SER A 54 -1.65 0.42 -14.05
N SER A 55 -1.08 -0.59 -13.40
CA SER A 55 0.27 -0.66 -12.84
C SER A 55 0.98 0.68 -12.76
N THR A 56 1.15 1.23 -11.56
CA THR A 56 2.16 2.26 -11.30
C THR A 56 3.56 1.62 -11.41
N GLU A 57 3.90 1.04 -12.55
CA GLU A 57 5.27 0.86 -13.00
C GLU A 57 5.82 2.27 -13.27
N HIS A 58 6.27 2.93 -12.21
CA HIS A 58 7.08 4.11 -12.38
C HIS A 58 8.47 3.65 -12.83
N LYS A 59 8.65 3.49 -14.15
CA LYS A 59 9.97 3.28 -14.75
C LYS A 59 10.79 4.55 -14.56
N VAL A 60 11.54 4.60 -13.47
CA VAL A 60 12.56 5.62 -13.24
C VAL A 60 13.67 5.40 -14.26
N ASN A 61 13.71 6.25 -15.30
CA ASN A 61 14.88 6.35 -16.16
C ASN A 61 15.96 7.08 -15.37
N LEU A 62 16.76 6.33 -14.62
CA LEU A 62 18.04 6.81 -14.14
C LEU A 62 18.96 6.88 -15.36
N GLY A 63 18.98 8.04 -16.03
CA GLY A 63 19.97 8.32 -17.06
C GLY A 63 21.36 8.13 -16.48
N GLU A 64 22.25 7.49 -17.25
CA GLU A 64 23.70 7.45 -16.98
C GLU A 64 24.30 8.85 -16.82
#